data_AF-A0A9E1H9X2-F1
#
_entry.id   AF-A0A9E1H9X2-F1
#
_cell.length_a   1.000
_cell.length_b   1.000
_cell.length_c   1.000
_cell.angle_alpha   90.00
_cell.angle_beta   90.00
_cell.angle_gamma   90.00
#
_symmetry.space_group_name_H-M   'P 1'
#
loop_
_entity.id
_entity.type
_entity.pdbx_description
1 polymer ?
#
loop_
_entity_poly.entity_id
_entity_poly.type
_entity_poly.pdbx_seq_one_letter_code
_entity_poly.pdbx_strand_id
1 'polypeptide(L)' 'MSEIVERYGDERALMANITSVQNLMNNMKWTLDQALDALGIKGKERTLITQQLQK' A
#
# COMPACT_ATOMS: atom_id res chain seq x y z
N MET A 1 -3.78 25.52 0.48
CA MET A 1 -4.21 24.24 -0.11
C MET A 1 -5.06 23.54 0.94
N SER A 2 -6.29 23.17 0.60
CA SER A 2 -7.32 22.72 1.55
C SER A 2 -7.10 21.26 1.96
N GLU A 3 -7.38 20.92 3.22
CA GLU A 3 -7.31 19.58 3.85
C GLU A 3 -7.92 18.46 2.97
N ILE A 4 -8.92 18.81 2.16
CA ILE A 4 -9.58 17.93 1.19
C ILE A 4 -8.56 17.40 0.16
N VAL A 5 -7.74 18.28 -0.41
CA VAL A 5 -6.76 17.90 -1.46
C VAL A 5 -5.68 16.97 -0.90
N GLU A 6 -5.29 17.19 0.36
CA GLU A 6 -4.31 16.37 1.07
C GLU A 6 -4.87 14.96 1.32
N ARG A 7 -6.10 14.86 1.86
CA ARG A 7 -6.79 13.58 2.08
C ARG A 7 -7.00 12.78 0.78
N TYR A 8 -7.43 13.44 -0.30
CA TYR A 8 -7.59 12.79 -1.60
C TYR A 8 -6.25 12.36 -2.22
N GLY A 9 -5.16 13.10 -1.95
CA GLY A 9 -3.81 12.71 -2.33
C GLY A 9 -3.36 11.44 -1.61
N ASP A 10 -3.59 11.40 -0.30
CA ASP A 10 -3.22 10.27 0.56
C ASP A 10 -4.00 9.00 0.20
N GLU A 11 -5.30 9.10 -0.07
CA GLU A 11 -6.13 7.97 -0.48
C GLU A 11 -5.67 7.37 -1.83
N ARG A 12 -5.34 8.23 -2.80
CA ARG A 12 -4.85 7.78 -4.11
C ARG A 12 -3.49 7.11 -4.00
N ALA A 13 -2.58 7.69 -3.21
CA ALA A 13 -1.27 7.09 -2.95
C ALA A 13 -1.41 5.72 -2.28
N LEU A 14 -2.29 5.60 -1.28
CA LEU A 14 -2.56 4.34 -0.59
C LEU A 14 -3.09 3.27 -1.55
N MET A 15 -4.08 3.59 -2.39
CA MET A 15 -4.64 2.64 -3.35
C MET A 15 -3.64 2.19 -4.43
N ALA A 16 -2.77 3.10 -4.88
CA ALA A 16 -1.68 2.76 -5.80
C ALA A 16 -0.67 1.80 -5.16
N ASN A 17 -0.34 2.01 -3.87
CA ASN A 17 0.54 1.12 -3.13
C ASN A 17 -0.10 -0.26 -2.88
N ILE A 18 -1.39 -0.31 -2.55
CA ILE A 18 -2.15 -1.57 -2.43
C ILE A 18 -2.11 -2.36 -3.75
N THR A 19 -2.37 -1.69 -4.87
CA THR A 19 -2.35 -2.31 -6.21
C THR A 19 -0.96 -2.85 -6.55
N SER A 20 0.08 -2.07 -6.25
CA SER A 20 1.48 -2.47 -6.45
C SER A 20 1.83 -3.71 -5.63
N VAL A 21 1.45 -3.73 -4.35
CA VAL A 21 1.65 -4.88 -3.46
C VAL A 21 0.95 -6.13 -4.00
N GLN A 22 -0.32 -6.02 -4.40
CA GLN A 22 -1.05 -7.16 -4.98
C GLN A 22 -0.41 -7.68 -6.27
N ASN A 23 0.05 -6.79 -7.15
CA ASN A 23 0.73 -7.19 -8.38
C ASN A 23 2.05 -7.92 -8.08
N LEU A 24 2.82 -7.45 -7.11
CA LEU A 24 4.05 -8.14 -6.69
C LEU A 24 3.73 -9.52 -6.11
N MET A 25 2.72 -9.64 -5.25
CA MET A 25 2.30 -10.93 -4.70
C MET A 25 1.83 -11.89 -5.80
N ASN A 26 1.03 -11.41 -6.76
CA ASN A 26 0.44 -12.26 -7.80
C ASN A 26 1.45 -12.65 -8.88
N ASN A 27 2.26 -11.71 -9.36
CA ASN A 27 3.15 -11.91 -10.50
C ASN A 27 4.49 -12.50 -10.08
N MET A 28 5.07 -11.98 -8.99
CA MET A 28 6.37 -12.43 -8.48
C MET A 28 6.24 -13.58 -7.47
N LYS A 29 5.02 -13.96 -7.09
CA LYS A 29 4.75 -14.96 -6.04
C LYS A 29 5.37 -14.59 -4.70
N TRP A 30 5.51 -13.29 -4.43
CA TRP A 30 6.04 -12.79 -3.17
C TRP A 30 5.01 -12.88 -2.06
N THR A 31 5.51 -13.07 -0.84
CA THR A 31 4.72 -12.85 0.37
C THR A 31 4.37 -11.36 0.52
N LEU A 32 3.33 -11.07 1.31
CA LEU A 32 2.96 -9.69 1.62
C LEU A 32 4.14 -8.89 2.18
N ASP A 33 4.91 -9.48 3.11
CA ASP A 33 6.07 -8.83 3.71
C ASP A 33 7.16 -8.52 2.69
N GLN A 34 7.47 -9.45 1.77
CA GLN A 34 8.44 -9.21 0.70
C GLN A 34 8.00 -8.09 -0.25
N ALA A 35 6.72 -8.03 -0.60
CA ALA A 35 6.18 -6.97 -1.45
C ALA A 35 6.25 -5.59 -0.77
N LEU A 36 5.93 -5.52 0.52
CA LEU A 36 6.03 -4.29 1.31
C LEU A 36 7.48 -3.83 1.47
N ASP A 37 8.40 -4.77 1.72
CA ASP A 37 9.82 -4.48 1.87
C ASP A 37 10.45 -4.00 0.55
N ALA A 38 10.08 -4.61 -0.58
CA ALA A 38 10.55 -4.21 -1.90
C ALA A 38 10.08 -2.79 -2.30
N LEU A 39 8.89 -2.39 -1.85
CA LEU A 39 8.36 -1.03 -2.04
C LEU A 39 8.85 -0.05 -0.97
N GLY A 40 9.63 -0.50 0.01
CA GLY A 40 10.13 0.33 1.11
C GLY A 40 9.04 0.80 2.09
N ILE A 41 7.86 0.17 2.08
CA ILE A 41 6.70 0.58 2.87
C ILE A 41 6.86 0.12 4.32
N LYS A 42 6.78 1.09 5.26
CA LYS A 42 7.05 0.88 6.69
C LYS A 42 6.04 1.63 7.57
N GLY A 43 6.05 1.33 8.87
CA GLY A 43 5.28 2.06 9.88
C GLY A 43 3.77 1.99 9.65
N LYS A 44 3.08 3.12 9.86
CA LYS A 44 1.62 3.22 9.81
C LYS A 44 1.04 2.82 8.45
N GLU A 45 1.72 3.18 7.37
CA GLU A 45 1.28 2.82 6.02
C GLU A 45 1.29 1.31 5.80
N ARG A 46 2.35 0.62 6.27
CA ARG A 46 2.42 -0.85 6.25
C ARG A 46 1.22 -1.47 6.95
N THR A 47 0.91 -1.00 8.16
CA THR A 47 -0.24 -1.50 8.94
C THR A 47 -1.56 -1.29 8.21
N LEU A 48 -1.77 -0.12 7.60
CA LEU A 48 -2.99 0.18 6.85
C LEU A 48 -3.14 -0.74 5.64
N ILE A 49 -2.08 -0.92 4.84
CA ILE A 49 -2.12 -1.80 3.66
C ILE A 49 -2.36 -3.25 4.07
N THR A 50 -1.68 -3.75 5.11
CA THR A 50 -1.89 -5.10 5.64
C THR A 50 -3.35 -5.30 6.07
N GLN A 51 -3.94 -4.35 6.79
CA GLN A 51 -5.35 -4.43 7.20
C GLN A 51 -6.32 -4.42 6.01
N GLN A 52 -6.03 -3.63 4.97
CA GLN A 52 -6.87 -3.59 3.77
C GLN A 52 -6.80 -4.88 2.96
N LEU A 53 -5.63 -5.54 2.93
CA LEU A 53 -5.43 -6.79 2.18
C LEU A 53 -5.85 -8.06 2.94
N GLN A 54 -6.00 -7.98 4.27
CA GLN A 54 -6.45 -9.09 5.11
C GLN A 54 -7.98 -9.12 5.33
N LYS A 55 -8.71 -8.13 4.80
CA LYS A 55 -10.18 -8.15 4.74
C LYS A 55 -10.67 -9.08 3.63
#